data_AF-A0A9N9BIQ8-F1
#
_entry.id   AF-A0A9N9BIQ8-F1
#
_cell.length_a   1.000
_cell.length_b   1.000
_cell.length_c   1.000
_cell.angle_alpha   90.00
_cell.angle_beta   90.00
_cell.angle_gamma   90.00
#
_symmetry.space_group_name_H-M   'P 1'
#
loop_
_entity.id
_entity.type
_entity.pdbx_description
1 polymer ?
#
loop_
_entity_poly.entity_id
_entity_poly.type
_entity_poly.pdbx_seq_one_letter_code
_entity_poly.pdbx_strand_id
1 'polypeptide(L)' 'GFTAFVSWHGTMQQQVLRSLFPEDDVQDIRHSPIKSFAHIDFNSLDALNRALKKHGLPLQNYGVIGNLRVERGRPRGNNN' A
#
# COMPACT_ATOMS: atom_id res chain seq x y z
N GLY A 1 -12.34 -4.86 -7.96
CA GLY A 1 -11.24 -3.87 -7.83
C GLY A 1 -9.99 -4.57 -7.36
N PHE A 2 -8.83 -4.17 -7.90
CA PHE A 2 -7.54 -4.70 -7.49
C PHE A 2 -7.01 -3.83 -6.34
N THR A 3 -7.44 -4.11 -5.12
CA THR A 3 -7.12 -3.25 -3.96
C THR A 3 -6.23 -4.00 -2.99
N ALA A 4 -5.20 -3.34 -2.46
CA ALA A 4 -4.46 -3.79 -1.28
C ALA A 4 -4.73 -2.87 -0.10
N PHE A 5 -4.81 -3.46 1.08
CA PHE A 5 -4.67 -2.76 2.35
C PHE A 5 -3.19 -2.81 2.75
N VAL A 6 -2.59 -1.66 3.00
CA VAL A 6 -1.19 -1.53 3.37
C VAL A 6 -1.11 -0.85 4.72
N SER A 7 -0.43 -1.45 5.69
CA SER A 7 -0.20 -0.86 7.01
C SER A 7 1.24 -1.03 7.47
N TRP A 8 1.69 -0.14 8.34
CA TRP A 8 3.04 -0.13 8.90
C TRP A 8 3.00 0.32 10.35
N HIS A 9 4.13 0.25 11.04
CA HIS A 9 4.26 0.75 12.40
C HIS A 9 4.99 2.10 12.39
N GLY A 10 4.45 3.11 13.08
CA GLY A 10 5.03 4.45 13.15
C GLY A 10 4.66 5.38 11.98
N THR A 11 5.43 6.45 11.83
CA THR A 11 5.19 7.50 10.84
C THR A 11 5.94 7.19 9.54
N MET A 12 5.23 7.17 8.41
CA MET A 12 5.84 6.99 7.10
C MET A 12 5.47 8.17 6.20
N GLN A 13 6.46 8.73 5.51
CA GLN A 13 6.23 9.79 4.54
C GLN A 13 5.56 9.23 3.28
N GLN A 14 4.69 10.03 2.65
CA GLN A 14 4.00 9.64 1.42
C GLN A 14 4.98 9.27 0.28
N GLN A 15 6.16 9.89 0.23
CA GLN A 15 7.19 9.58 -0.76
C GLN A 15 7.70 8.13 -0.63
N VAL A 16 7.74 7.58 0.58
CA VAL A 16 8.11 6.16 0.79
C VAL A 16 7.04 5.24 0.21
N LEU A 17 5.75 5.56 0.42
CA LEU A 17 4.65 4.80 -0.22
C LEU A 17 4.76 4.82 -1.74
N ARG A 18 5.05 5.98 -2.35
CA ARG A 18 5.23 6.08 -3.82
C ARG A 18 6.47 5.31 -4.31
N SER A 19 7.54 5.27 -3.52
CA SER A 19 8.71 4.44 -3.83
C SER A 19 8.39 2.94 -3.74
N LEU A 20 7.56 2.54 -2.76
CA LEU A 20 7.15 1.15 -2.58
C LEU A 20 6.10 0.72 -3.61
N PHE A 21 5.27 1.62 -4.11
CA PHE A 21 4.19 1.32 -5.05
C PHE A 21 4.25 2.33 -6.21
N PRO A 22 4.91 1.96 -7.33
CA PRO A 22 5.13 2.89 -8.45
C PRO A 22 3.80 3.33 -9.07
N GLU A 23 3.73 4.59 -9.50
CA GLU A 23 2.49 5.20 -10.01
C GLU A 23 1.93 4.48 -11.24
N ASP A 24 2.77 3.89 -12.08
CA ASP A 24 2.33 3.12 -13.25
C ASP A 24 1.45 1.91 -12.88
N ASP A 25 1.69 1.33 -11.71
CA ASP A 25 0.96 0.17 -11.19
C ASP A 25 -0.32 0.57 -10.44
N VAL A 26 -0.41 1.83 -10.04
CA VAL A 26 -1.38 2.32 -9.04
C VAL A 26 -2.40 3.25 -9.70
N GLN A 27 -3.67 2.99 -9.43
CA GLN A 27 -4.78 3.86 -9.83
C GLN A 27 -5.02 4.97 -8.80
N ASP A 28 -5.00 4.63 -7.51
CA ASP A 28 -5.28 5.56 -6.41
C ASP A 28 -4.59 5.12 -5.11
N ILE A 29 -4.10 6.08 -4.32
CA ILE A 29 -3.52 5.85 -2.98
C ILE A 29 -4.29 6.68 -1.96
N ARG A 30 -5.08 5.99 -1.14
CA ARG A 30 -5.85 6.58 -0.05
C ARG A 30 -5.09 6.40 1.26
N HIS A 31 -4.20 7.35 1.52
CA HIS A 31 -3.40 7.43 2.74
C HIS A 31 -4.05 8.40 3.74
N SER A 32 -4.10 8.00 5.02
CA SER A 32 -4.49 8.89 6.11
C SER A 32 -3.23 9.39 6.83
N PRO A 33 -2.92 10.70 6.85
CA PRO A 33 -1.67 11.21 7.46
C PRO A 33 -1.50 10.89 8.95
N ILE A 34 -2.61 10.58 9.62
CA ILE A 34 -2.70 10.34 11.06
C ILE A 34 -2.66 8.84 11.38
N LYS A 35 -2.88 7.98 10.39
CA LYS A 35 -2.97 6.53 10.57
C LYS A 35 -1.87 5.86 9.78
N SER A 36 -1.25 4.86 10.39
CA SER A 36 -0.17 4.09 9.75
C SER A 36 -0.71 3.05 8.75
N PHE A 37 -1.65 3.46 7.89
CA PHE A 37 -2.18 2.64 6.81
C PHE A 37 -2.59 3.45 5.58
N ALA A 38 -2.64 2.77 4.44
CA ALA A 38 -3.19 3.25 3.18
C ALA A 38 -3.98 2.13 2.48
N HIS A 39 -4.98 2.52 1.70
CA HIS A 39 -5.58 1.64 0.70
C HIS A 39 -5.03 2.01 -0.66
N ILE A 40 -4.57 1.01 -1.42
CA ILE A 40 -3.98 1.21 -2.74
C ILE A 40 -4.81 0.44 -3.75
N ASP A 41 -5.40 1.16 -4.69
CA ASP A 41 -6.07 0.59 -5.84
C ASP A 41 -5.07 0.48 -6.99
N PHE A 42 -5.01 -0.68 -7.63
CA PHE A 42 -4.04 -1.00 -8.69
C PHE A 42 -4.73 -1.08 -10.05
N ASN A 43 -3.97 -0.79 -11.11
CA ASN A 43 -4.43 -0.83 -12.49
C ASN A 43 -4.67 -2.27 -12.99
N SER A 44 -4.05 -3.27 -12.37
CA SER A 44 -4.14 -4.67 -12.80
C SER A 44 -4.01 -5.69 -11.66
N LEU A 45 -4.41 -6.93 -11.93
CA LEU A 45 -4.21 -8.05 -11.02
C LEU A 45 -2.71 -8.33 -10.78
N ASP A 46 -1.87 -8.16 -11.81
CA ASP A 46 -0.42 -8.39 -11.69
C ASP A 46 0.23 -7.36 -10.77
N ALA A 47 -0.19 -6.09 -10.85
CA ALA A 47 0.25 -5.03 -9.95
C ALA A 47 -0.14 -5.34 -8.49
N LEU A 48 -1.37 -5.82 -8.26
CA LEU A 48 -1.80 -6.29 -6.94
C LEU A 48 -0.96 -7.49 -6.46
N ASN A 49 -0.69 -8.47 -7.32
CA ASN A 49 0.12 -9.63 -6.95
C ASN A 49 1.57 -9.23 -6.61
N ARG A 50 2.15 -8.26 -7.33
CA ARG A 50 3.45 -7.68 -6.99
C ARG A 50 3.42 -6.96 -5.64
N ALA A 51 2.34 -6.23 -5.36
CA ALA A 51 2.16 -5.55 -4.08
C ALA A 51 2.05 -6.54 -2.91
N LEU A 52 1.28 -7.62 -3.04
CA LEU A 52 1.11 -8.64 -2.01
C LEU A 52 2.43 -9.33 -1.64
N LYS A 53 3.35 -9.50 -2.60
CA LYS A 53 4.69 -10.04 -2.35
C LYS A 53 5.58 -9.13 -1.48
N LYS A 54 5.19 -7.87 -1.26
CA LYS A 54 5.89 -6.92 -0.37
C LYS A 54 5.46 -7.05 1.09
N HIS A 55 4.54 -7.96 1.41
CA HIS A 55 4.21 -8.28 2.80
C HIS A 55 5.46 -8.77 3.55
N GLY A 56 5.73 -8.19 4.71
CA GLY A 56 6.90 -8.48 5.52
C GLY A 56 8.16 -7.70 5.14
N LEU A 57 8.10 -6.80 4.14
CA LEU A 57 9.25 -6.00 3.73
C LEU A 57 9.74 -5.12 4.90
N PRO A 58 11.01 -5.21 5.33
CA PRO A 58 11.54 -4.36 6.39
C PRO A 58 11.62 -2.91 5.90
N LEU A 59 11.11 -1.97 6.71
CA LEU A 59 11.08 -0.55 6.37
C LEU A 59 12.25 0.25 6.97
N GLN A 60 13.23 -0.43 7.58
CA GLN A 60 14.39 0.20 8.23
C GLN A 60 15.19 1.10 7.26
N ASN A 61 15.30 0.70 5.99
CA ASN A 61 15.95 1.50 4.94
C ASN A 61 15.24 2.83 4.65
N TYR A 62 13.99 2.96 5.09
CA TYR A 62 13.18 4.18 4.96
C TYR A 62 13.06 4.93 6.29
N GLY A 63 13.85 4.57 7.31
CA GLY A 63 13.79 5.19 8.64
C GLY A 63 12.54 4.82 9.44
N VAL A 64 11.79 3.80 9.03
CA VAL A 64 10.56 3.35 9.70
C VAL A 64 10.84 2.04 10.44
N ILE A 65 10.45 1.98 11.71
CA ILE A 65 10.65 0.79 12.54
C ILE A 65 9.57 -0.25 12.20
N GLY A 66 10.00 -1.45 11.85
CA GLY A 66 9.13 -2.59 11.60
C GLY A 66 9.00 -2.97 10.12
N ASN A 67 7.98 -3.76 9.82
CA ASN A 67 7.77 -4.36 8.51
C ASN A 67 6.46 -3.86 7.87
N LEU A 68 6.47 -3.74 6.55
CA LEU A 68 5.28 -3.45 5.76
C LEU A 68 4.31 -4.62 5.82
N ARG A 69 3.07 -4.37 6.19
CA ARG A 69 1.99 -5.35 6.04
C ARG A 69 1.20 -5.01 4.79
N VAL A 70 1.10 -5.97 3.90
CA VAL A 70 0.27 -5.86 2.70
C VAL A 70 -0.73 -7.00 2.71
N GLU A 71 -2.00 -6.67 2.61
CA GLU A 71 -3.11 -7.62 2.62
C GLU A 71 -4.03 -7.33 1.45
N ARG A 72 -4.79 -8.34 1.04
CA ARG A 72 -5.79 -8.14 -0.01
C ARG A 72 -6.88 -7.20 0.55
N GLY A 73 -6.96 -6.02 -0.03
CA GLY A 73 -7.93 -5.02 0.36
C GLY A 73 -9.30 -5.40 -0.17
N ARG A 74 -10.36 -4.95 0.52
CA ARG A 74 -11.68 -5.00 -0.08
C ARG A 74 -11.72 -3.99 -1.24
N PRO A 75 -12.12 -4.42 -2.45
CA PRO A 75 -12.51 -3.48 -3.48
C PRO A 75 -13.55 -2.53 -2.89
N ARG A 76 -13.60 -1.27 -3.35
CA ARG A 76 -14.81 -0.49 -3.12
C ARG A 76 -16.00 -1.34 -3.58
N GLY A 77 -16.97 -1.53 -2.69
CA GLY A 77 -18.31 -1.89 -3.13
C GLY A 77 -18.72 -0.82 -4.13
N ASN A 78 -19.08 -1.24 -5.33
CA ASN A 78 -19.71 -0.37 -6.30
C ASN A 78 -20.99 0.13 -5.61
N ASN A 79 -21.00 1.36 -5.09
CA ASN A 79 -22.27 2.01 -4.78
C ASN A 79 -22.84 2.36 -6.16
N ASN A 80 -23.67 1.44 -6.65
CA ASN A 80 -24.55 1.64 -7.79
C ASN A 80 -25.58 2.73 -7.46
#